data_AF-A0A5M8QJC1-F1
#
_entry.id   AF-A0A5M8QJC1-F1
#
_cell.length_a   1.000
_cell.length_b   1.000
_cell.length_c   1.000
_cell.angle_alpha   90.00
_cell.angle_beta   90.00
_cell.angle_gamma   90.00
#
_symmetry.space_group_name_H-M   'P 1'
#
loop_
_entity.id
_entity.type
_entity.pdbx_description
1 polymer ?
#
loop_
_entity_poly.entity_id
_entity_poly.type
_entity_poly.pdbx_seq_one_letter_code
_entity_poly.pdbx_strand_id
1 'polypeptide(L)'
;MKKQMLMIMAAGALAFTACREDAGTSTETQENDSSTPDNAAGETNDSSTVYNYEQESRERANRMSSQISQDLKLDEATKARISTVMYNRARMMNELETRYSSTNRSAGMAADSQSTMSEDLLVEDDTMMDSSMAVQSPAMKVTGYPEDYPTQYYSELETINSNVDLEVKGFLTPEQFRMYEANRQKYYSGEAKYKAQDGSKLKVEGDEAKLKSGDTKVKRDGDETKLKTDNIKVKKEPGESKIKTDDTKLKREKGEVKYKSGDTKIKLEN
;
A
#
# COMPACT_ATOMS: atom_id res chain seq x y z
N MET A 1 28.49 -21.68 44.98
CA MET A 1 28.07 -21.26 46.35
C MET A 1 27.22 -20.01 46.24
N LYS A 2 26.10 -19.99 46.99
CA LYS A 2 25.29 -18.82 47.43
C LYS A 2 24.45 -18.13 46.32
N LYS A 3 23.12 -18.38 46.28
CA LYS A 3 22.01 -17.66 46.98
C LYS A 3 21.81 -16.26 46.35
N GLN A 4 20.67 -15.88 45.77
CA GLN A 4 19.33 -15.63 46.36
C GLN A 4 18.27 -15.64 45.22
N MET A 5 17.10 -16.29 45.32
CA MET A 5 15.83 -15.77 45.89
C MET A 5 15.47 -14.36 45.36
N LEU A 6 14.29 -14.02 44.83
CA LEU A 6 12.92 -14.41 45.17
C LEU A 6 11.94 -13.80 44.14
N MET A 7 10.78 -14.46 44.00
CA MET A 7 9.45 -14.02 43.52
C MET A 7 9.18 -12.51 43.29
N ILE A 8 8.41 -12.19 42.24
CA ILE A 8 7.04 -11.63 42.39
C ILE A 8 6.14 -12.21 41.27
N MET A 9 5.21 -13.08 41.67
CA MET A 9 3.98 -13.38 40.95
C MET A 9 3.02 -12.20 41.10
N ALA A 10 2.41 -11.74 40.01
CA ALA A 10 1.16 -11.00 40.06
C ALA A 10 0.17 -11.71 39.14
N ALA A 11 -0.67 -12.54 39.76
CA ALA A 11 -1.84 -13.15 39.14
C ALA A 11 -2.89 -12.06 38.88
N GLY A 12 -3.12 -11.73 37.62
CA GLY A 12 -4.30 -11.00 37.18
C GLY A 12 -5.39 -11.99 36.79
N ALA A 13 -6.36 -12.19 37.67
CA ALA A 13 -7.60 -12.88 37.34
C ALA A 13 -8.41 -12.00 36.38
N LEU A 14 -8.58 -12.44 35.14
CA LEU A 14 -9.62 -11.93 34.25
C LEU A 14 -10.79 -12.91 34.29
N ALA A 15 -11.81 -12.53 35.04
CA ALA A 15 -13.13 -13.14 34.97
C ALA A 15 -13.75 -12.82 33.61
N PHE A 16 -13.96 -13.83 32.77
CA PHE A 16 -14.88 -13.76 31.65
C PHE A 16 -16.28 -14.12 32.15
N THR A 17 -17.07 -13.12 32.53
CA THR A 17 -18.53 -13.26 32.62
C THR A 17 -19.11 -13.01 31.23
N ALA A 18 -19.25 -14.07 30.44
CA ALA A 18 -20.05 -14.05 29.22
C ALA A 18 -21.47 -14.57 29.57
N CYS A 19 -22.33 -13.65 30.02
CA CYS A 19 -23.77 -13.84 29.98
C CYS A 19 -24.34 -12.70 29.14
N ARG A 20 -24.70 -12.99 27.89
CA ARG A 20 -25.77 -12.27 27.19
C ARG A 20 -26.34 -13.15 26.09
N GLU A 21 -27.17 -14.10 26.52
CA GLU A 21 -28.33 -14.49 25.73
C GLU A 21 -29.47 -13.52 26.05
N ASP A 22 -30.31 -13.34 25.03
CA ASP A 22 -31.68 -12.85 25.07
C ASP A 22 -31.92 -11.33 25.04
N ALA A 23 -32.31 -10.88 23.85
CA ALA A 23 -33.48 -10.04 23.68
C ALA A 23 -34.06 -10.33 22.29
N GLY A 24 -34.89 -11.36 22.21
CA GLY A 24 -35.80 -11.52 21.10
C GLY A 24 -36.89 -10.45 21.04
N THR A 25 -37.56 -10.44 19.89
CA THR A 25 -38.93 -9.96 19.61
C THR A 25 -39.19 -8.48 19.32
N SER A 26 -39.28 -8.21 18.01
CA SER A 26 -40.47 -7.75 17.28
C SER A 26 -41.17 -6.45 17.68
N THR A 27 -41.13 -5.48 16.76
CA THR A 27 -42.36 -4.83 16.24
C THR A 27 -42.19 -4.54 14.75
N GLU A 28 -43.05 -5.17 13.96
CA GLU A 28 -43.33 -4.90 12.55
C GLU A 28 -43.82 -3.46 12.34
N THR A 29 -43.46 -2.87 11.20
CA THR A 29 -44.37 -2.41 10.12
C THR A 29 -43.65 -1.34 9.29
N GLN A 30 -43.25 -1.65 8.06
CA GLN A 30 -43.86 -1.06 6.87
C GLN A 30 -43.30 -1.71 5.60
N GLU A 31 -44.27 -2.19 4.84
CA GLU A 31 -44.18 -2.84 3.55
C GLU A 31 -43.42 -1.97 2.53
N ASN A 32 -42.44 -2.54 1.85
CA ASN A 32 -42.25 -2.21 0.45
C ASN A 32 -42.04 -3.51 -0.33
N ASP A 33 -43.03 -3.74 -1.16
CA ASP A 33 -43.30 -4.88 -2.01
C ASP A 33 -42.27 -4.93 -3.15
N SER A 34 -41.43 -5.97 -3.15
CA SER A 34 -40.69 -6.39 -4.34
C SER A 34 -40.62 -7.91 -4.32
N SER A 35 -41.65 -8.50 -4.89
CA SER A 35 -41.73 -9.91 -5.26
C SER A 35 -40.62 -10.26 -6.26
N THR A 36 -39.45 -10.64 -5.77
CA THR A 36 -38.47 -11.44 -6.51
C THR A 36 -38.16 -12.69 -5.67
N PRO A 37 -38.32 -13.92 -6.19
CA PRO A 37 -38.08 -15.13 -5.41
C PRO A 37 -36.61 -15.27 -5.02
N ASP A 38 -36.32 -15.14 -3.72
CA ASP A 38 -35.11 -15.62 -3.06
C ASP A 38 -35.11 -17.16 -3.10
N ASN A 39 -34.48 -17.74 -4.12
CA ASN A 39 -34.01 -19.14 -4.13
C ASN A 39 -33.08 -19.40 -5.33
N ALA A 40 -31.87 -18.86 -5.26
CA ALA A 40 -30.75 -19.26 -6.12
C ALA A 40 -29.40 -19.11 -5.39
N ALA A 41 -29.32 -19.59 -4.15
CA ALA A 41 -28.05 -19.79 -3.46
C ALA A 41 -27.92 -21.28 -3.13
N GLY A 42 -27.57 -22.08 -4.14
CA GLY A 42 -26.97 -23.38 -3.89
C GLY A 42 -25.61 -23.18 -3.21
N GLU A 43 -25.24 -24.09 -2.32
CA GLU A 43 -23.89 -24.15 -1.75
C GLU A 43 -22.86 -24.36 -2.87
N THR A 44 -22.31 -23.27 -3.37
CA THR A 44 -21.06 -23.30 -4.13
C THR A 44 -19.93 -23.38 -3.13
N ASN A 45 -19.44 -24.60 -2.89
CA ASN A 45 -18.09 -24.86 -2.40
C ASN A 45 -17.08 -24.45 -3.50
N ASP A 46 -17.10 -23.17 -3.88
CA ASP A 46 -16.13 -22.60 -4.78
C ASP A 46 -14.97 -22.09 -3.95
N SER A 47 -13.96 -22.95 -3.79
CA SER A 47 -12.65 -22.63 -3.26
C SER A 47 -11.88 -21.74 -4.26
N SER A 48 -12.52 -20.68 -4.74
CA SER A 48 -11.82 -19.57 -5.38
C SER A 48 -11.30 -18.67 -4.27
N THR A 49 -10.00 -18.43 -4.26
CA THR A 49 -9.38 -17.44 -3.37
C THR A 49 -9.81 -16.05 -3.85
N VAL A 50 -11.07 -15.66 -3.60
CA VAL A 50 -11.58 -14.33 -3.88
C VAL A 50 -10.79 -13.36 -3.00
N TYR A 51 -10.00 -12.51 -3.63
CA TYR A 51 -9.24 -11.49 -2.92
C TYR A 51 -10.21 -10.56 -2.21
N ASN A 52 -10.16 -10.52 -0.88
CA ASN A 52 -11.11 -9.77 -0.07
C ASN A 52 -10.66 -8.30 0.06
N TYR A 53 -10.94 -7.51 -0.99
CA TYR A 53 -10.62 -6.07 -1.03
C TYR A 53 -11.22 -5.27 0.14
N GLU A 54 -12.36 -5.71 0.66
CA GLU A 54 -13.03 -5.08 1.80
C GLU A 54 -12.22 -5.27 3.09
N GLN A 55 -11.74 -6.49 3.34
CA GLN A 55 -10.87 -6.77 4.48
C GLN A 55 -9.57 -5.96 4.41
N GLU A 56 -8.92 -5.91 3.24
CA GLU A 56 -7.68 -5.13 3.08
C GLU A 56 -7.91 -3.63 3.33
N SER A 57 -9.03 -3.09 2.83
CA SER A 57 -9.40 -1.69 3.05
C SER A 57 -9.53 -1.37 4.54
N ARG A 58 -10.16 -2.26 5.30
CA ARG A 58 -10.30 -2.13 6.76
C ARG A 58 -8.95 -2.20 7.48
N GLU A 59 -8.10 -3.15 7.12
CA GLU A 59 -6.77 -3.29 7.74
C GLU A 59 -5.87 -2.08 7.44
N ARG A 60 -5.91 -1.56 6.20
CA ARG A 60 -5.18 -0.35 5.80
C ARG A 60 -5.69 0.88 6.56
N ALA A 61 -7.02 1.04 6.66
CA ALA A 61 -7.65 2.12 7.39
C ALA A 61 -7.30 2.10 8.89
N ASN A 62 -7.41 0.93 9.53
CA ASN A 62 -7.12 0.74 10.96
C ASN A 62 -5.65 1.07 11.31
N ARG A 63 -4.71 0.72 10.42
CA ARG A 63 -3.31 1.10 10.57
C ARG A 63 -3.13 2.62 10.54
N MET A 64 -3.64 3.26 9.49
CA MET A 64 -3.48 4.71 9.30
C MET A 64 -4.15 5.47 10.44
N SER A 65 -5.39 5.11 10.79
CA SER A 65 -6.15 5.75 11.85
C SER A 65 -5.49 5.58 13.22
N SER A 66 -4.93 4.40 13.53
CA SER A 66 -4.19 4.17 14.77
C SER A 66 -2.92 5.02 14.85
N GLN A 67 -2.17 5.16 13.75
CA GLN A 67 -0.95 5.98 13.73
C GLN A 67 -1.26 7.46 13.88
N ILE A 68 -2.24 7.97 13.11
CA ILE A 68 -2.68 9.35 13.21
C ILE A 68 -3.18 9.66 14.63
N SER A 69 -3.96 8.74 15.22
CA SER A 69 -4.48 8.92 16.58
C SER A 69 -3.38 8.98 17.63
N GLN A 70 -2.34 8.15 17.49
CA GLN A 70 -1.18 8.16 18.40
C GLN A 70 -0.34 9.42 18.25
N ASP A 71 -0.01 9.81 17.02
CA ASP A 71 0.86 10.97 16.75
C ASP A 71 0.18 12.29 17.14
N LEU A 72 -1.15 12.40 16.95
CA LEU A 72 -1.93 13.60 17.25
C LEU A 72 -2.60 13.61 18.62
N LYS A 73 -2.49 12.51 19.38
CA LYS A 73 -3.15 12.31 20.69
C LYS A 73 -4.65 12.58 20.64
N LEU A 74 -5.33 11.98 19.66
CA LEU A 74 -6.77 12.15 19.45
C LEU A 74 -7.59 11.48 20.55
N ASP A 75 -8.74 12.06 20.89
CA ASP A 75 -9.75 11.40 21.72
C ASP A 75 -10.47 10.29 20.93
N GLU A 76 -11.22 9.44 21.64
CA GLU A 76 -11.86 8.26 21.03
C GLU A 76 -12.91 8.64 19.97
N ALA A 77 -13.62 9.77 20.12
CA ALA A 77 -14.61 10.20 19.15
C ALA A 77 -13.93 10.72 17.86
N THR A 78 -12.86 11.50 18.00
CA THR A 78 -12.07 11.97 16.85
C THR A 78 -11.34 10.81 16.15
N LYS A 79 -10.87 9.82 16.92
CA LYS A 79 -10.31 8.57 16.40
C LYS A 79 -11.33 7.75 15.58
N ALA A 80 -12.60 7.69 16.01
CA ALA A 80 -13.64 7.05 15.22
C ALA A 80 -13.84 7.77 13.87
N ARG A 81 -13.87 9.10 13.87
CA ARG A 81 -14.00 9.92 12.66
C ARG A 81 -12.83 9.72 11.69
N ILE A 82 -11.59 9.81 12.18
CA ILE A 82 -10.41 9.60 11.33
C ILE A 82 -10.40 8.17 10.74
N SER A 83 -10.87 7.17 11.50
CA SER A 83 -10.99 5.81 10.98
C SER A 83 -11.98 5.70 9.81
N THR A 84 -13.12 6.37 9.89
CA THR A 84 -14.08 6.44 8.78
C THR A 84 -13.49 7.11 7.54
N VAL A 85 -12.83 8.26 7.71
CA VAL A 85 -12.19 8.97 6.58
C VAL A 85 -11.11 8.09 5.92
N MET A 86 -10.27 7.44 6.72
CA MET A 86 -9.19 6.57 6.23
C MET A 86 -9.73 5.30 5.56
N TYR A 87 -10.88 4.78 5.99
CA TYR A 87 -11.57 3.69 5.33
C TYR A 87 -12.13 4.11 3.96
N ASN A 88 -12.81 5.25 3.88
CA ASN A 88 -13.29 5.80 2.61
C ASN A 88 -12.13 6.04 1.64
N ARG A 89 -11.01 6.58 2.12
CA ARG A 89 -9.77 6.73 1.34
C ARG A 89 -9.29 5.38 0.81
N ALA A 90 -9.17 4.36 1.66
CA ALA A 90 -8.71 3.04 1.26
C ALA A 90 -9.62 2.41 0.19
N ARG A 91 -10.94 2.61 0.30
CA ARG A 91 -11.89 2.15 -0.72
C ARG A 91 -11.72 2.86 -2.05
N MET A 92 -11.64 4.19 -2.05
CA MET A 92 -11.38 4.98 -3.26
C MET A 92 -10.04 4.63 -3.92
N MET A 93 -9.01 4.35 -3.11
CA MET A 93 -7.72 3.88 -3.60
C MET A 93 -7.83 2.53 -4.30
N ASN A 94 -8.56 1.58 -3.73
CA ASN A 94 -8.77 0.26 -4.34
C ASN A 94 -9.58 0.37 -5.64
N GLU A 95 -10.61 1.22 -5.69
CA GLU A 95 -11.38 1.50 -6.90
C GLU A 95 -10.48 2.13 -7.99
N LEU A 96 -9.60 3.06 -7.62
CA LEU A 96 -8.62 3.67 -8.52
C LEU A 96 -7.62 2.63 -9.04
N GLU A 97 -7.00 1.85 -8.14
CA GLU A 97 -6.06 0.78 -8.51
C GLU A 97 -6.73 -0.24 -9.43
N THR A 98 -7.97 -0.64 -9.15
CA THR A 98 -8.73 -1.58 -9.98
C THR A 98 -8.95 -1.03 -11.39
N ARG A 99 -9.39 0.23 -11.52
CA ARG A 99 -9.62 0.88 -12.83
C ARG A 99 -8.36 0.96 -13.68
N TYR A 100 -7.22 1.22 -13.06
CA TYR A 100 -5.96 1.45 -13.77
C TYR A 100 -5.01 0.24 -13.82
N SER A 101 -5.36 -0.87 -13.15
CA SER A 101 -4.62 -2.13 -13.19
C SER A 101 -4.55 -2.69 -14.63
N SER A 102 -3.41 -3.27 -14.98
CA SER A 102 -3.15 -3.81 -16.32
C SER A 102 -4.15 -4.89 -16.75
N THR A 103 -4.74 -5.62 -15.80
CA THR A 103 -5.80 -6.61 -16.03
C THR A 103 -7.08 -5.99 -16.58
N ASN A 104 -7.40 -4.74 -16.24
CA ASN A 104 -8.54 -4.01 -16.82
C ASN A 104 -8.19 -3.24 -18.11
N ARG A 105 -6.91 -3.04 -18.41
CA ARG A 105 -6.49 -2.41 -19.68
C ARG A 105 -6.82 -3.27 -20.90
N SER A 106 -6.79 -4.61 -20.78
CA SER A 106 -7.12 -5.49 -21.91
C SER A 106 -8.61 -5.54 -22.25
N ALA A 107 -9.49 -5.11 -21.34
CA ALA A 107 -10.93 -5.10 -21.58
C ALA A 107 -11.45 -3.75 -22.12
N GLY A 108 -10.71 -2.65 -21.92
CA GLY A 108 -11.16 -1.28 -22.27
C GLY A 108 -10.41 -0.59 -23.41
N MET A 109 -9.23 -1.06 -23.82
CA MET A 109 -8.45 -0.46 -24.93
C MET A 109 -8.91 -0.88 -26.33
N ALA A 110 -10.17 -1.33 -26.48
CA ALA A 110 -10.83 -1.45 -27.78
C ALA A 110 -11.76 -0.27 -28.08
N ALA A 111 -12.01 0.64 -27.13
CA ALA A 111 -13.05 1.66 -27.26
C ALA A 111 -12.56 3.08 -27.56
N ASP A 112 -11.26 3.39 -27.42
CA ASP A 112 -10.76 4.77 -27.59
C ASP A 112 -9.56 4.91 -28.54
N SER A 113 -9.24 3.87 -29.29
CA SER A 113 -8.25 3.92 -30.39
C SER A 113 -8.87 4.33 -31.73
N GLN A 114 -9.87 5.23 -31.73
CA GLN A 114 -10.51 5.75 -32.95
C GLN A 114 -10.34 7.26 -33.19
N SER A 115 -9.43 7.95 -32.49
CA SER A 115 -9.24 9.40 -32.70
C SER A 115 -7.82 9.84 -33.12
N THR A 116 -6.86 8.94 -33.31
CA THR A 116 -5.50 9.32 -33.77
C THR A 116 -4.89 8.26 -34.68
N MET A 117 -5.54 8.01 -35.81
CA MET A 117 -4.90 7.48 -37.02
C MET A 117 -5.12 8.52 -38.12
N SER A 118 -4.35 9.61 -38.05
CA SER A 118 -4.23 10.60 -39.11
C SER A 118 -2.76 10.86 -39.36
N GLU A 119 -2.15 10.01 -40.19
CA GLU A 119 -0.97 10.36 -40.99
C GLU A 119 -0.73 9.20 -41.95
N ASP A 120 -1.41 9.23 -43.09
CA ASP A 120 -0.82 9.04 -44.43
C ASP A 120 -1.95 8.80 -45.45
N LEU A 121 -2.65 9.86 -45.84
CA LEU A 121 -3.34 9.88 -47.13
C LEU A 121 -3.42 11.33 -47.63
N LEU A 122 -2.53 11.62 -48.57
CA LEU A 122 -2.46 12.84 -49.36
C LEU A 122 -3.79 13.10 -50.09
N VAL A 123 -4.48 14.18 -49.75
CA VAL A 123 -5.36 14.90 -50.69
C VAL A 123 -5.21 16.39 -50.40
N GLU A 124 -4.60 17.09 -51.36
CA GLU A 124 -4.63 18.53 -51.51
C GLU A 124 -6.09 18.98 -51.69
N ASP A 125 -6.58 19.93 -50.89
CA ASP A 125 -7.33 21.07 -51.43
C ASP A 125 -7.52 22.18 -50.38
N ASP A 126 -7.40 23.41 -50.87
CA ASP A 126 -7.54 24.69 -50.18
C ASP A 126 -8.87 24.81 -49.42
N THR A 127 -8.86 25.27 -48.17
CA THR A 127 -9.90 26.19 -47.64
C THR A 127 -9.51 26.80 -46.29
N MET A 128 -9.54 28.12 -46.23
CA MET A 128 -9.33 28.95 -45.03
C MET A 128 -10.58 29.01 -44.14
N MET A 129 -10.43 28.96 -42.82
CA MET A 129 -11.19 29.69 -41.77
C MET A 129 -10.45 29.51 -40.43
N ASP A 130 -9.93 30.55 -39.78
CA ASP A 130 -10.60 31.58 -38.96
C ASP A 130 -11.06 31.09 -37.57
N SER A 131 -10.52 31.77 -36.56
CA SER A 131 -10.99 31.94 -35.18
C SER A 131 -11.39 30.71 -34.36
N SER A 132 -10.63 30.46 -33.29
CA SER A 132 -10.99 30.97 -31.96
C SER A 132 -10.13 30.35 -30.85
N MET A 133 -9.91 31.16 -29.81
CA MET A 133 -9.09 30.87 -28.65
C MET A 133 -9.55 29.63 -27.88
N ALA A 134 -8.61 28.75 -27.55
CA ALA A 134 -8.68 27.94 -26.33
C ALA A 134 -7.36 28.11 -25.58
N VAL A 135 -7.45 28.76 -24.42
CA VAL A 135 -6.34 28.95 -23.47
C VAL A 135 -5.96 27.58 -22.92
N GLN A 136 -4.91 27.01 -23.49
CA GLN A 136 -4.30 25.77 -23.02
C GLN A 136 -3.32 26.14 -21.90
N SER A 137 -3.72 25.96 -20.65
CA SER A 137 -2.79 26.05 -19.52
C SER A 137 -1.64 25.05 -19.72
N PRO A 138 -0.37 25.44 -19.48
CA PRO A 138 0.73 24.52 -19.67
C PRO A 138 0.63 23.42 -18.62
N ALA A 139 0.30 22.21 -19.08
CA ALA A 139 0.39 21.00 -18.29
C ALA A 139 1.82 20.89 -17.75
N MET A 140 1.96 21.13 -16.44
CA MET A 140 3.21 20.89 -15.72
C MET A 140 3.52 19.41 -15.85
N LYS A 141 4.46 19.06 -16.73
CA LYS A 141 4.98 17.69 -16.86
C LYS A 141 5.71 17.33 -15.57
N VAL A 142 4.99 16.70 -14.65
CA VAL A 142 5.56 16.05 -13.47
C VAL A 142 6.32 14.82 -13.95
N THR A 143 7.64 14.94 -14.05
CA THR A 143 8.54 13.86 -14.46
C THR A 143 9.03 13.15 -13.21
N GLY A 144 8.83 11.83 -13.12
CA GLY A 144 9.29 11.03 -11.97
C GLY A 144 8.38 9.89 -11.51
N TYR A 145 7.28 9.62 -12.22
CA TYR A 145 6.39 8.49 -11.88
C TYR A 145 6.81 7.20 -12.61
N PRO A 146 6.72 6.03 -11.96
CA PRO A 146 6.96 4.74 -12.61
C PRO A 146 6.04 4.58 -13.83
N GLU A 147 6.60 4.10 -14.96
CA GLU A 147 5.96 4.04 -16.29
C GLU A 147 4.65 3.22 -16.36
N ASP A 148 4.29 2.54 -15.28
CA ASP A 148 3.18 1.59 -15.28
C ASP A 148 1.79 2.26 -15.19
N TYR A 149 1.64 3.52 -14.76
CA TYR A 149 0.34 4.18 -14.60
C TYR A 149 0.19 5.48 -15.42
N PRO A 150 -0.98 5.73 -16.04
CA PRO A 150 -1.18 6.92 -16.87
C PRO A 150 -1.32 8.17 -15.99
N THR A 151 -1.05 9.35 -16.55
CA THR A 151 -1.10 10.62 -15.82
C THR A 151 -2.42 10.86 -15.08
N GLN A 152 -3.54 10.37 -15.62
CA GLN A 152 -4.86 10.48 -14.99
C GLN A 152 -4.93 9.78 -13.62
N TYR A 153 -4.22 8.67 -13.43
CA TYR A 153 -4.16 7.97 -12.15
C TYR A 153 -3.66 8.89 -11.04
N TYR A 154 -2.58 9.63 -11.32
CA TYR A 154 -1.97 10.52 -10.33
C TYR A 154 -2.84 11.75 -10.02
N SER A 155 -3.54 12.31 -11.01
CA SER A 155 -4.49 13.40 -10.77
C SER A 155 -5.69 12.96 -9.91
N GLU A 156 -6.20 11.75 -10.13
CA GLU A 156 -7.29 11.20 -9.31
C GLU A 156 -6.80 10.86 -7.89
N LEU A 157 -5.59 10.31 -7.77
CA LEU A 157 -4.94 10.07 -6.47
C LEU A 157 -4.78 11.38 -5.67
N GLU A 158 -4.35 12.46 -6.32
CA GLU A 158 -4.22 13.77 -5.69
C GLU A 158 -5.59 14.33 -5.26
N THR A 159 -6.62 14.11 -6.06
CA THR A 159 -8.01 14.49 -5.73
C THR A 159 -8.51 13.73 -4.49
N ILE A 160 -8.30 12.41 -4.44
CA ILE A 160 -8.63 11.58 -3.27
C ILE A 160 -7.94 12.10 -2.01
N ASN A 161 -6.63 12.37 -2.10
CA ASN A 161 -5.86 12.87 -0.96
C ASN A 161 -6.33 14.27 -0.52
N SER A 162 -6.67 15.15 -1.46
CA SER A 162 -7.17 16.50 -1.16
C SER A 162 -8.54 16.47 -0.46
N ASN A 163 -9.44 15.58 -0.89
CA ASN A 163 -10.75 15.39 -0.25
C ASN A 163 -10.59 14.91 1.19
N VAL A 164 -9.70 13.95 1.41
CA VAL A 164 -9.37 13.45 2.76
C VAL A 164 -8.84 14.59 3.64
N ASP A 165 -7.95 15.42 3.12
CA ASP A 165 -7.40 16.54 3.89
C ASP A 165 -8.49 17.56 4.28
N LEU A 166 -9.46 17.82 3.40
CA LEU A 166 -10.62 18.67 3.72
C LEU A 166 -11.49 18.07 4.82
N GLU A 167 -11.79 16.76 4.75
CA GLU A 167 -12.57 16.06 5.78
C GLU A 167 -11.85 16.09 7.14
N VAL A 168 -10.56 15.75 7.14
CA VAL A 168 -9.72 15.73 8.35
C VAL A 168 -9.62 17.13 8.98
N LYS A 169 -9.44 18.17 8.16
CA LYS A 169 -9.42 19.56 8.62
C LYS A 169 -10.72 19.98 9.30
N GLY A 170 -11.85 19.39 8.90
CA GLY A 170 -13.17 19.72 9.43
C GLY A 170 -13.37 19.36 10.91
N PHE A 171 -12.55 18.45 11.46
CA PHE A 171 -12.70 18.00 12.85
C PHE A 171 -11.40 18.00 13.68
N LEU A 172 -10.23 18.23 13.08
CA LEU A 172 -9.00 18.46 13.84
C LEU A 172 -8.84 19.91 14.28
N THR A 173 -8.14 20.14 15.38
CA THR A 173 -7.71 21.50 15.73
C THR A 173 -6.67 22.01 14.72
N PRO A 174 -6.46 23.34 14.58
CA PRO A 174 -5.45 23.87 13.66
C PRO A 174 -4.03 23.32 13.91
N GLU A 175 -3.66 23.11 15.18
CA GLU A 175 -2.36 22.53 15.54
C GLU A 175 -2.26 21.05 15.16
N GLN A 176 -3.32 20.26 15.42
CA GLN A 176 -3.38 18.86 15.03
C GLN A 176 -3.34 18.69 13.51
N PHE A 177 -4.07 19.54 12.77
CA PHE A 177 -4.08 19.50 11.32
C PHE A 177 -2.69 19.83 10.74
N ARG A 178 -1.98 20.82 11.30
CA ARG A 178 -0.62 21.13 10.88
C ARG A 178 0.35 19.97 11.12
N MET A 179 0.22 19.26 12.24
CA MET A 179 0.99 18.04 12.51
C MET A 179 0.61 16.89 11.56
N TYR A 180 -0.68 16.78 11.24
CA TYR A 180 -1.17 15.82 10.26
C TYR A 180 -0.57 16.07 8.87
N GLU A 181 -0.61 17.31 8.36
CA GLU A 181 -0.02 17.69 7.08
C GLU A 181 1.48 17.39 7.03
N ALA A 182 2.22 17.73 8.09
CA ALA A 182 3.65 17.47 8.19
C ALA A 182 4.00 15.97 8.14
N ASN A 183 3.11 15.10 8.63
CA ASN A 183 3.28 13.65 8.67
C ASN A 183 2.46 12.92 7.60
N ARG A 184 1.78 13.63 6.69
CA ARG A 184 0.81 13.06 5.74
C ARG A 184 1.42 11.97 4.88
N GLN A 185 2.62 12.24 4.34
CA GLN A 185 3.34 11.28 3.52
C GLN A 185 3.64 9.99 4.27
N LYS A 186 3.97 10.06 5.57
CA LYS A 186 4.21 8.91 6.43
C LYS A 186 2.95 8.05 6.62
N TYR A 187 1.78 8.67 6.76
CA TYR A 187 0.53 7.92 6.92
C TYR A 187 0.11 7.23 5.62
N TYR A 188 0.30 7.89 4.48
CA TYR A 188 -0.11 7.36 3.18
C TYR A 188 0.87 6.37 2.57
N SER A 189 2.17 6.50 2.87
CA SER A 189 3.22 5.58 2.41
C SER A 189 3.22 4.24 3.16
N GLY A 190 2.32 4.08 4.14
CA GLY A 190 2.11 2.82 4.85
C GLY A 190 3.28 2.43 5.74
N GLU A 191 3.90 3.38 6.46
CA GLU A 191 4.99 3.09 7.40
C GLU A 191 4.55 2.08 8.48
N ALA A 192 4.67 0.78 8.25
CA ALA A 192 4.14 -0.24 9.14
C ALA A 192 5.26 -0.87 9.97
N LYS A 193 5.26 -0.63 11.29
CA LYS A 193 6.14 -1.31 12.25
C LYS A 193 5.35 -2.38 13.00
N TYR A 194 5.56 -3.63 12.64
CA TYR A 194 5.00 -4.79 13.31
C TYR A 194 6.05 -5.55 14.11
N LYS A 195 5.63 -6.08 15.27
CA LYS A 195 6.40 -7.04 16.05
C LYS A 195 5.48 -8.22 16.36
N ALA A 196 5.79 -9.40 15.83
CA ALA A 196 5.06 -10.62 16.11
C ALA A 196 5.48 -11.22 17.46
N GLN A 197 4.65 -12.11 18.01
CA GLN A 197 4.88 -12.74 19.32
C GLN A 197 6.14 -13.62 19.35
N ASP A 198 6.51 -14.19 18.20
CA ASP A 198 7.76 -14.93 17.98
C ASP A 198 9.02 -14.01 17.98
N GLY A 199 8.85 -12.70 18.13
CA GLY A 199 9.91 -11.71 18.13
C GLY A 199 10.29 -11.18 16.74
N SER A 200 9.67 -11.69 15.68
CA SER A 200 9.85 -11.20 14.30
C SER A 200 9.40 -9.75 14.20
N LYS A 201 10.13 -8.92 13.45
CA LYS A 201 9.86 -7.49 13.24
C LYS A 201 9.74 -7.20 11.75
N LEU A 202 8.65 -6.59 11.34
CA LEU A 202 8.49 -6.00 10.01
C LEU A 202 8.45 -4.48 10.17
N LYS A 203 9.23 -3.78 9.37
CA LYS A 203 9.26 -2.32 9.33
C LYS A 203 9.19 -1.90 7.88
N VAL A 204 8.06 -1.36 7.46
CA VAL A 204 7.88 -0.70 6.17
C VAL A 204 7.99 0.80 6.43
N GLU A 205 8.76 1.52 5.62
CA GLU A 205 8.88 2.98 5.60
C GLU A 205 8.96 3.45 4.14
N GLY A 206 7.81 3.77 3.52
CA GLY A 206 7.73 4.08 2.09
C GLY A 206 8.26 2.95 1.22
N ASP A 207 9.25 3.25 0.37
CA ASP A 207 9.90 2.29 -0.52
C ASP A 207 10.90 1.36 0.20
N GLU A 208 11.17 1.61 1.50
CA GLU A 208 11.99 0.74 2.33
C GLU A 208 11.11 -0.31 3.04
N ALA A 209 11.43 -1.59 2.88
CA ALA A 209 10.85 -2.67 3.68
C ALA A 209 11.96 -3.46 4.36
N LYS A 210 11.85 -3.63 5.68
CA LYS A 210 12.83 -4.34 6.51
C LYS A 210 12.12 -5.40 7.36
N LEU A 211 12.41 -6.66 7.06
CA LEU A 211 11.99 -7.81 7.84
C LEU A 211 13.17 -8.33 8.65
N LYS A 212 12.97 -8.60 9.94
CA LYS A 212 13.90 -9.34 10.80
C LYS A 212 13.17 -10.48 11.48
N SER A 213 13.59 -11.72 11.25
CA SER A 213 13.07 -12.91 11.91
C SER A 213 14.25 -13.79 12.32
N GLY A 214 14.44 -13.98 13.62
CA GLY A 214 15.67 -14.55 14.18
C GLY A 214 16.93 -13.85 13.65
N ASP A 215 17.82 -14.63 13.05
CA ASP A 215 19.06 -14.18 12.43
C ASP A 215 18.92 -13.77 10.96
N THR A 216 17.74 -14.02 10.38
CA THR A 216 17.43 -13.57 9.03
C THR A 216 16.98 -12.12 9.04
N LYS A 217 17.60 -11.29 8.20
CA LYS A 217 17.23 -9.92 7.94
C LYS A 217 17.14 -9.67 6.44
N VAL A 218 15.97 -9.28 5.97
CA VAL A 218 15.72 -8.82 4.60
C VAL A 218 15.50 -7.31 4.66
N LYS A 219 16.18 -6.55 3.81
CA LYS A 219 15.91 -5.12 3.57
C LYS A 219 15.74 -4.92 2.06
N ARG A 220 14.64 -4.32 1.66
CA ARG A 220 14.39 -3.78 0.32
C ARG A 220 14.37 -2.27 0.43
N ASP A 221 14.95 -1.59 -0.55
CA ASP A 221 15.07 -0.13 -0.61
C ASP A 221 15.03 0.27 -2.08
N GLY A 222 13.83 0.55 -2.61
CA GLY A 222 13.59 0.70 -4.05
C GLY A 222 14.02 -0.54 -4.85
N ASP A 223 14.99 -0.37 -5.75
CA ASP A 223 15.59 -1.43 -6.57
C ASP A 223 16.68 -2.24 -5.85
N GLU A 224 17.14 -1.79 -4.68
CA GLU A 224 18.13 -2.52 -3.90
C GLU A 224 17.45 -3.57 -3.01
N THR A 225 17.98 -4.80 -3.04
CA THR A 225 17.59 -5.86 -2.11
C THR A 225 18.81 -6.41 -1.37
N LYS A 226 18.72 -6.45 -0.04
CA LYS A 226 19.72 -7.00 0.87
C LYS A 226 19.11 -8.16 1.67
N LEU A 227 19.72 -9.33 1.61
CA LEU A 227 19.43 -10.47 2.47
C LEU A 227 20.66 -10.75 3.34
N LYS A 228 20.44 -10.91 4.63
CA LYS A 228 21.45 -11.34 5.60
C LYS A 228 20.88 -12.53 6.37
N THR A 229 21.61 -13.63 6.38
CA THR A 229 21.51 -14.71 7.36
C THR A 229 22.85 -14.75 8.11
N ASP A 230 23.04 -15.72 9.01
CA ASP A 230 24.29 -15.85 9.76
C ASP A 230 25.52 -15.98 8.85
N ASN A 231 25.43 -16.86 7.85
CA ASN A 231 26.59 -17.24 7.04
C ASN A 231 26.56 -16.61 5.64
N ILE A 232 25.48 -15.91 5.27
CA ILE A 232 25.29 -15.41 3.91
C ILE A 232 24.75 -13.97 3.93
N LYS A 233 25.41 -13.11 3.16
CA LYS A 233 24.93 -11.77 2.83
C LYS A 233 24.84 -11.61 1.32
N VAL A 234 23.62 -11.45 0.83
CA VAL A 234 23.34 -11.11 -0.57
C VAL A 234 22.94 -9.64 -0.65
N LYS A 235 23.48 -8.91 -1.62
CA LYS A 235 23.06 -7.57 -2.01
C LYS A 235 22.87 -7.57 -3.52
N LYS A 236 21.73 -7.09 -4.00
CA LYS A 236 21.39 -6.98 -5.42
C LYS A 236 20.90 -5.57 -5.69
N GLU A 237 21.40 -4.98 -6.76
CA GLU A 237 21.06 -3.66 -7.29
C GLU A 237 20.95 -3.77 -8.83
N PRO A 238 20.39 -2.77 -9.52
CA PRO A 238 20.42 -2.72 -10.98
C PRO A 238 21.86 -2.83 -11.50
N GLY A 239 22.15 -3.86 -12.29
CA GLY A 239 23.47 -4.08 -12.88
C GLY A 239 24.58 -4.57 -11.93
N GLU A 240 24.31 -4.71 -10.62
CA GLU A 240 25.27 -5.25 -9.65
C GLU A 240 24.63 -6.33 -8.75
N SER A 241 25.35 -7.43 -8.53
CA SER A 241 25.02 -8.38 -7.45
C SER A 241 26.26 -8.79 -6.69
N LYS A 242 26.09 -8.97 -5.39
CA LYS A 242 27.16 -9.32 -4.47
C LYS A 242 26.69 -10.37 -3.49
N ILE A 243 27.36 -11.50 -3.47
CA ILE A 243 27.16 -12.59 -2.52
C ILE A 243 28.41 -12.67 -1.66
N LYS A 244 28.26 -12.59 -0.35
CA LYS A 244 29.33 -12.79 0.61
C LYS A 244 28.92 -13.92 1.55
N THR A 245 29.77 -14.92 1.65
CA THR A 245 29.75 -15.91 2.72
C THR A 245 30.96 -15.65 3.63
N ASP A 246 31.20 -16.52 4.61
CA ASP A 246 32.35 -16.38 5.51
C ASP A 246 33.68 -16.51 4.75
N ASP A 247 33.77 -17.48 3.85
CA ASP A 247 35.00 -17.78 3.12
C ASP A 247 35.07 -17.13 1.75
N THR A 248 33.90 -16.87 1.12
CA THR A 248 33.84 -16.45 -0.28
C THR A 248 33.10 -15.13 -0.48
N LYS A 249 33.53 -14.38 -1.48
CA LYS A 249 32.87 -13.17 -1.96
C LYS A 249 32.81 -13.20 -3.48
N LEU A 250 31.60 -13.19 -4.01
CA LEU A 250 31.32 -13.05 -5.44
C LEU A 250 30.69 -11.68 -5.66
N LYS A 251 31.22 -10.90 -6.61
CA LYS A 251 30.66 -9.63 -7.06
C LYS A 251 30.53 -9.70 -8.58
N ARG A 252 29.34 -9.43 -9.10
CA ARG A 252 29.05 -9.34 -10.53
C ARG A 252 28.59 -7.93 -10.81
N GLU A 253 29.22 -7.30 -11.78
CA GLU A 253 28.91 -5.97 -12.31
C GLU A 253 28.78 -6.11 -13.84
N LYS A 254 28.30 -5.06 -14.53
CA LYS A 254 28.15 -5.09 -15.99
C LYS A 254 29.51 -5.40 -16.67
N GLY A 255 29.60 -6.57 -17.30
CA GLY A 255 30.82 -7.05 -17.98
C GLY A 255 31.93 -7.58 -17.07
N GLU A 256 31.75 -7.63 -15.74
CA GLU A 256 32.81 -8.03 -14.81
C GLU A 256 32.31 -8.99 -13.73
N VAL A 257 33.06 -10.07 -13.48
CA VAL A 257 32.85 -10.97 -12.35
C VAL A 257 34.12 -11.06 -11.50
N LYS A 258 34.01 -10.68 -10.23
CA LYS A 258 35.06 -10.80 -9.22
C LYS A 258 34.70 -11.93 -8.26
N TYR A 259 35.60 -12.90 -8.10
CA TYR A 259 35.52 -13.95 -7.11
C TYR A 259 36.71 -13.85 -6.14
N LYS A 260 36.45 -13.95 -4.84
CA LYS A 260 37.48 -14.04 -3.81
C LYS A 260 37.16 -15.21 -2.88
N SER A 261 38.16 -16.04 -2.60
CA SER A 261 38.11 -17.10 -1.59
C SER A 261 39.48 -17.19 -0.91
N GLY A 262 39.56 -16.89 0.38
CA GLY A 262 40.83 -16.73 1.10
C GLY A 262 41.76 -15.72 0.40
N ASP A 263 42.97 -16.17 0.03
CA ASP A 263 43.95 -15.39 -0.72
C ASP A 263 43.73 -15.41 -2.24
N THR A 264 42.90 -16.34 -2.73
CA THR A 264 42.59 -16.46 -4.15
C THR A 264 41.65 -15.33 -4.58
N LYS A 265 42.04 -14.62 -5.64
CA LYS A 265 41.22 -13.59 -6.30
C LYS A 265 41.19 -13.88 -7.79
N ILE A 266 40.00 -14.05 -8.35
CA ILE A 266 39.77 -14.23 -9.78
C ILE A 266 38.94 -13.04 -10.26
N LYS A 267 39.34 -12.46 -11.38
CA LYS A 267 38.61 -11.39 -12.06
C LYS A 267 38.43 -11.79 -13.52
N LEU A 268 37.19 -11.82 -13.97
CA LEU A 268 36.78 -12.15 -15.34
C LEU A 268 36.13 -10.90 -15.92
N GLU A 269 36.60 -10.46 -17.09
CA GLU A 269 36.06 -9.33 -17.86
C GLU A 269 35.59 -9.86 -19.22
N ASN A 270 34.41 -9.42 -19.66
CA ASN A 270 33.82 -9.72 -20.97
C ASN A 270 33.82 -8.48 -21.87
#